data_AF-A0A812W261-F1
#
_entry.id   AF-A0A812W261-F1
#
_cell.length_a   1.000
_cell.length_b   1.000
_cell.length_c   1.000
_cell.angle_alpha   90.00
_cell.angle_beta   90.00
_cell.angle_gamma   90.00
#
_symmetry.space_group_name_H-M   'P 1'
#
loop_
_entity.id
_entity.type
_entity.pdbx_description
1 polymer ?
#
loop_
_entity_poly.entity_id
_entity_poly.type
_entity_poly.pdbx_seq_one_letter_code
_entity_poly.pdbx_strand_id
1 'polypeptide(L)'
;HADGLPPADANGKSDPFCSVQLVGKPFSRSSTTIKARTLDPVWNETLTDKHRYEVGDAISFKVWDYDKAGGNDLLGEYVLEGPHFHKPGGFDGELNLQCPDPKYAPVLSVKILVRELEEAAQVSASEATEAEEAEA
;
A
#
# COMPACT_ATOMS: atom_id res chain seq x y z
N HIS A 1 -6.87 -2.98 3.52
CA HIS A 1 -7.27 -3.02 4.95
C HIS A 1 -6.09 -3.59 5.72
N ALA A 2 -6.11 -3.59 7.04
CA ALA A 2 -5.12 -4.32 7.84
C ALA A 2 -5.82 -5.12 8.94
N ASP A 3 -5.14 -6.14 9.44
CA ASP A 3 -5.64 -7.07 10.45
C ASP A 3 -4.58 -7.32 11.53
N GLY A 4 -5.04 -7.50 12.76
CA GLY A 4 -4.17 -7.93 13.87
C GLY A 4 -3.14 -6.89 14.31
N LEU A 5 -3.46 -5.60 14.21
CA LEU A 5 -2.56 -4.54 14.70
C LEU A 5 -2.37 -4.62 16.22
N PRO A 6 -1.18 -4.27 16.74
CA PRO A 6 -0.97 -4.12 18.17
C PRO A 6 -1.82 -2.97 18.72
N PRO A 7 -2.35 -3.09 19.95
CA PRO A 7 -2.95 -1.96 20.65
C PRO A 7 -1.84 -1.02 21.14
N ALA A 8 -1.97 0.26 20.84
CA ALA A 8 -1.07 1.31 21.35
C ALA A 8 -1.77 2.26 22.35
N ASP A 9 -3.10 2.41 22.29
CA ASP A 9 -3.84 3.20 23.29
C ASP A 9 -4.13 2.44 24.59
N ALA A 10 -4.25 3.19 25.68
CA ALA A 10 -4.74 2.70 26.99
C ALA A 10 -6.14 2.07 26.96
N ASN A 11 -6.92 2.33 25.90
CA ASN A 11 -8.24 1.74 25.69
C ASN A 11 -8.17 0.31 25.10
N GLY A 12 -6.97 -0.20 24.79
CA GLY A 12 -6.75 -1.52 24.19
C GLY A 12 -7.05 -1.58 22.68
N LYS A 13 -7.09 -0.43 22.00
CA LYS A 13 -7.24 -0.26 20.55
C LYS A 13 -6.14 0.69 20.04
N SER A 14 -6.27 1.09 18.78
CA SER A 14 -5.47 2.12 18.14
C SER A 14 -6.36 2.95 17.21
N ASP A 15 -5.86 4.10 16.79
CA ASP A 15 -6.38 4.98 15.75
C ASP A 15 -5.52 4.86 14.46
N PRO A 16 -5.48 3.70 13.77
CA PRO A 16 -4.52 3.45 12.72
C PRO A 16 -4.71 4.25 11.42
N PHE A 17 -3.59 4.65 10.82
CA PHE A 17 -3.48 5.11 9.43
C PHE A 17 -2.26 4.51 8.73
N CYS A 18 -2.37 4.28 7.42
CA CYS A 18 -1.26 3.78 6.61
C CYS A 18 -0.62 4.92 5.83
N SER A 19 0.70 5.03 5.93
CA SER A 19 1.52 5.91 5.08
C SER A 19 2.28 5.08 4.05
N VAL A 20 2.31 5.59 2.82
CA VAL A 20 2.94 4.98 1.66
C VAL A 20 3.93 5.98 1.08
N GLN A 21 5.14 5.52 0.76
CA GLN A 21 6.23 6.39 0.31
C GLN A 21 7.21 5.60 -0.57
N LEU A 22 7.68 6.19 -1.67
CA LEU A 22 8.82 5.67 -2.42
C LEU A 22 10.10 5.82 -1.59
N VAL A 23 10.86 4.73 -1.46
CA VAL A 23 12.10 4.69 -0.68
C VAL A 23 13.09 5.71 -1.24
N GLY A 24 13.67 6.54 -0.36
CA GLY A 24 14.60 7.61 -0.75
C GLY A 24 13.96 8.88 -1.34
N LYS A 25 12.63 8.91 -1.53
CA LYS A 25 11.90 10.04 -2.10
C LYS A 25 10.88 10.59 -1.09
N PRO A 26 11.31 11.39 -0.09
CA PRO A 26 10.47 11.74 1.04
C PRO A 26 9.18 12.50 0.66
N PHE A 27 9.24 13.27 -0.41
CA PHE A 27 8.13 14.05 -0.98
C PHE A 27 7.00 13.18 -1.53
N SER A 28 7.22 11.90 -1.85
CA SER A 28 6.19 10.96 -2.32
C SER A 28 5.24 10.44 -1.23
N ARG A 29 5.42 10.87 0.02
CA ARG A 29 4.62 10.36 1.13
C ARG A 29 3.15 10.74 0.95
N SER A 30 2.30 9.72 0.93
CA SER A 30 0.84 9.83 0.99
C SER A 30 0.33 8.99 2.15
N SER A 31 -0.80 9.37 2.75
CA SER A 31 -1.39 8.63 3.86
C SER A 31 -2.90 8.47 3.68
N THR A 32 -3.45 7.39 4.22
CA THR A 32 -4.90 7.16 4.32
C THR A 32 -5.52 8.03 5.40
N THR A 33 -6.86 8.02 5.48
CA THR A 33 -7.57 8.53 6.65
C THR A 33 -7.25 7.71 7.91
N ILE A 34 -7.37 8.35 9.06
CA ILE A 34 -7.28 7.73 10.37
C ILE A 34 -8.59 6.99 10.66
N LYS A 35 -8.50 5.73 11.10
CA LYS A 35 -9.66 4.95 11.56
C LYS A 35 -9.60 4.83 13.07
N ALA A 36 -10.61 5.35 13.75
CA ALA A 36 -10.57 5.40 15.21
C ALA A 36 -10.89 4.04 15.86
N ARG A 37 -10.20 3.73 16.96
CA ARG A 37 -10.47 2.64 17.91
C ARG A 37 -10.63 1.26 17.27
N THR A 38 -9.72 0.89 16.38
CA THR A 38 -9.73 -0.41 15.71
C THR A 38 -8.33 -1.01 15.61
N LEU A 39 -8.24 -2.34 15.68
CA LEU A 39 -7.02 -3.09 15.38
C LEU A 39 -7.08 -3.70 13.97
N ASP A 40 -8.24 -3.58 13.31
CA ASP A 40 -8.54 -4.17 12.01
C ASP A 40 -9.15 -3.08 11.09
N PRO A 41 -8.37 -2.05 10.70
CA PRO A 41 -8.89 -0.92 9.95
C PRO A 41 -9.23 -1.26 8.50
N VAL A 42 -10.41 -0.82 8.08
CA VAL A 42 -10.85 -0.85 6.68
C VAL A 42 -10.77 0.56 6.10
N TRP A 43 -9.68 0.87 5.40
CA TRP A 43 -9.53 2.15 4.69
C TRP A 43 -10.31 2.17 3.36
N ASN A 44 -10.09 1.17 2.49
CA ASN A 44 -10.62 1.14 1.12
C ASN A 44 -10.33 2.45 0.36
N GLU A 45 -9.14 3.00 0.55
CA GLU A 45 -8.71 4.25 -0.06
C GLU A 45 -7.69 3.98 -1.16
N THR A 46 -7.85 4.71 -2.27
CA THR A 46 -6.89 4.70 -3.38
C THR A 46 -5.99 5.93 -3.25
N LEU A 47 -4.70 5.69 -3.00
CA LEU A 47 -3.68 6.74 -3.00
C LEU A 47 -3.05 6.81 -4.39
N THR A 48 -2.87 8.03 -4.91
CA THR A 48 -2.14 8.28 -6.15
C THR A 48 -0.89 9.07 -5.82
N ASP A 49 0.27 8.44 -6.03
CA ASP A 49 1.52 9.19 -6.02
C ASP A 49 1.56 10.12 -7.25
N LYS A 50 1.93 11.38 -7.02
CA LYS A 50 2.08 12.39 -8.08
C LYS A 50 3.55 12.61 -8.46
N HIS A 51 4.46 11.87 -7.84
CA HIS A 51 5.90 11.99 -8.04
C HIS A 51 6.36 10.97 -9.08
N ARG A 52 7.59 11.15 -9.57
CA ARG A 52 8.16 10.25 -10.57
C ARG A 52 8.66 8.97 -9.90
N TYR A 53 7.82 7.94 -9.97
CA TYR A 53 8.24 6.55 -9.86
C TYR A 53 9.24 6.23 -10.98
N GLU A 54 10.30 5.51 -10.64
CA GLU A 54 11.30 4.98 -11.57
C GLU A 54 11.36 3.46 -11.43
N VAL A 55 11.66 2.78 -12.54
CA VAL A 55 11.80 1.31 -12.54
C VAL A 55 12.86 0.90 -11.52
N GLY A 56 12.47 0.04 -10.58
CA GLY A 56 13.34 -0.41 -9.50
C GLY A 56 13.15 0.33 -8.18
N ASP A 57 12.40 1.44 -8.14
CA ASP A 57 12.00 2.05 -6.87
C ASP A 57 11.22 1.04 -6.00
N ALA A 58 11.50 1.04 -4.71
CA ALA A 58 10.74 0.29 -3.71
C ALA A 58 9.70 1.19 -3.03
N ILE A 59 8.62 0.59 -2.52
CA ILE A 59 7.56 1.28 -1.77
C ILE A 59 7.64 0.87 -0.30
N SER A 60 7.77 1.86 0.59
CA SER A 60 7.63 1.69 2.02
C SER A 60 6.17 1.90 2.44
N PHE A 61 5.64 0.91 3.15
CA PHE A 61 4.37 0.95 3.86
C PHE A 61 4.68 1.04 5.35
N LYS A 62 4.05 1.99 6.05
CA LYS A 62 4.12 2.10 7.51
C LYS A 62 2.73 2.38 8.05
N VAL A 63 2.26 1.53 8.95
CA VAL A 63 1.01 1.70 9.68
C VAL A 63 1.33 2.31 11.04
N TRP A 64 0.65 3.40 11.36
CA TRP A 64 0.90 4.21 12.54
C TRP A 64 -0.37 4.32 13.38
N ASP A 65 -0.21 4.45 14.69
CA ASP A 65 -1.26 4.94 15.59
C ASP A 65 -1.26 6.47 15.60
N TYR A 66 -2.44 7.08 15.57
CA TYR A 66 -2.55 8.53 15.64
C TYR A 66 -2.84 8.99 17.06
N ASP A 67 -1.89 9.73 17.64
CA ASP A 67 -2.01 10.29 18.98
C ASP A 67 -2.26 11.80 18.95
N LYS A 68 -3.37 12.23 19.55
CA LYS A 68 -3.73 13.66 19.62
C LYS A 68 -2.77 14.51 20.44
N ALA A 69 -2.13 13.92 21.46
CA ALA A 69 -1.34 14.63 22.45
C ALA A 69 0.14 14.19 22.48
N GLY A 70 0.56 13.36 21.52
CA GLY A 70 1.88 12.72 21.49
C GLY A 70 2.44 12.57 20.08
N GLY A 71 3.53 11.81 19.99
CA GLY A 71 4.04 11.32 18.70
C GLY A 71 3.33 10.02 18.33
N ASN A 72 3.10 9.82 17.04
CA ASN A 72 2.45 8.61 16.52
C ASN A 72 3.32 7.36 16.72
N ASP A 73 2.73 6.28 17.23
CA ASP A 73 3.41 5.00 17.42
C ASP A 73 3.43 4.15 16.13
N LEU A 74 4.56 3.51 15.84
CA LEU A 74 4.67 2.62 14.68
C LEU A 74 4.09 1.24 15.01
N LEU A 75 3.00 0.87 14.33
CA LEU A 75 2.31 -0.41 14.53
C LEU A 75 2.88 -1.52 13.63
N GLY A 76 3.43 -1.15 12.47
CA GLY A 76 4.14 -2.07 11.61
C GLY A 76 4.62 -1.45 10.31
N GLU A 77 5.64 -2.03 9.70
CA GLU A 77 6.20 -1.56 8.44
C GLU A 77 6.55 -2.69 7.47
N TYR A 78 6.54 -2.39 6.17
CA TYR A 78 6.98 -3.30 5.13
C TYR A 78 7.56 -2.51 3.96
N VAL A 79 8.59 -3.05 3.32
CA VAL A 79 9.16 -2.50 2.09
C VAL A 79 8.93 -3.49 0.97
N LEU A 80 8.17 -3.08 -0.04
CA LEU A 80 7.93 -3.87 -1.23
C LEU A 80 8.88 -3.42 -2.33
N GLU A 81 9.76 -4.33 -2.75
CA GLU A 81 10.72 -4.08 -3.82
C GLU A 81 10.03 -3.95 -5.19
N GLY A 82 10.58 -3.07 -6.03
CA GLY A 82 10.10 -2.75 -7.38
C GLY A 82 9.64 -3.96 -8.21
N PRO A 83 10.44 -5.03 -8.35
CA PRO A 83 10.09 -6.19 -9.18
C PRO A 83 8.78 -6.91 -8.80
N HIS A 84 8.31 -6.76 -7.56
CA HIS A 84 7.07 -7.42 -7.13
C HIS A 84 5.81 -6.75 -7.69
N PHE A 85 5.87 -5.46 -8.02
CA PHE A 85 4.73 -4.67 -8.51
C PHE A 85 4.97 -4.01 -9.88
N HIS A 86 6.22 -3.94 -10.37
CA HIS A 86 6.55 -3.41 -11.70
C HIS A 86 6.27 -4.43 -12.81
N LYS A 87 4.99 -4.73 -13.03
CA LYS A 87 4.52 -5.66 -14.07
C LYS A 87 3.08 -5.34 -14.45
N PRO A 88 2.59 -5.80 -15.62
CA PRO A 88 1.16 -5.71 -15.96
C PRO A 88 0.28 -6.31 -14.84
N GLY A 89 -0.80 -5.62 -14.46
CA GLY A 89 -1.65 -6.00 -13.33
C GLY A 89 -1.07 -5.73 -11.94
N GLY A 90 0.18 -5.27 -11.85
CA GLY A 90 0.80 -4.80 -10.61
C GLY A 90 0.95 -5.85 -9.51
N PHE A 91 0.62 -5.47 -8.27
CA PHE A 91 0.61 -6.34 -7.09
C PHE A 91 -0.76 -6.28 -6.42
N ASP A 92 -1.31 -7.43 -6.06
CA ASP A 92 -2.57 -7.56 -5.32
C ASP A 92 -2.38 -8.67 -4.29
N GLY A 93 -2.30 -8.32 -3.01
CA GLY A 93 -1.98 -9.29 -1.99
C GLY A 93 -1.73 -8.71 -0.59
N GLU A 94 -1.26 -9.61 0.27
CA GLU A 94 -1.05 -9.38 1.70
C GLU A 94 0.44 -9.15 2.00
N LEU A 95 0.73 -8.16 2.85
CA LEU A 95 2.07 -7.82 3.32
C LEU A 95 2.16 -8.10 4.81
N ASN A 96 3.08 -8.98 5.21
CA ASN A 96 3.36 -9.27 6.62
C ASN A 96 4.22 -8.17 7.21
N LEU A 97 3.60 -7.25 7.94
CA LEU A 97 4.28 -6.09 8.50
C LEU A 97 5.26 -6.53 9.59
N GLN A 98 6.46 -5.96 9.55
CA GLN A 98 7.41 -6.04 10.64
C GLN A 98 6.94 -5.12 11.76
N CYS A 99 6.54 -5.73 12.87
CA CYS A 99 6.11 -5.02 14.08
C CYS A 99 7.28 -4.89 15.05
N PRO A 100 7.44 -3.74 15.74
CA PRO A 100 8.39 -3.63 16.86
C PRO A 100 8.13 -4.65 17.97
N ASP A 101 6.85 -4.96 18.22
CA ASP A 101 6.42 -5.97 19.19
C ASP A 101 6.31 -7.34 18.52
N PRO A 102 7.21 -8.30 18.83
CA PRO A 102 7.23 -9.62 18.18
C PRO A 102 6.02 -10.50 18.52
N LYS A 103 5.18 -10.06 19.48
CA LYS A 103 3.91 -10.72 19.83
C LYS A 103 2.86 -10.58 18.73
N TYR A 104 2.95 -9.53 17.93
CA TYR A 104 1.97 -9.20 16.91
C TYR A 104 2.58 -9.44 15.53
N ALA A 105 1.77 -9.97 14.61
CA ALA A 105 2.12 -10.19 13.23
C ALA A 105 1.05 -9.55 12.34
N PRO A 106 1.00 -8.21 12.28
CA PRO A 106 -0.04 -7.52 11.54
C PRO A 106 0.11 -7.74 10.04
N VAL A 107 -1.01 -7.87 9.35
CA VAL A 107 -1.07 -8.07 7.91
C VAL A 107 -1.72 -6.85 7.26
N LEU A 108 -1.14 -6.39 6.15
CA LEU A 108 -1.66 -5.28 5.36
C LEU A 108 -2.04 -5.76 3.95
N SER A 109 -3.32 -5.69 3.62
CA SER A 109 -3.84 -6.02 2.30
C SER A 109 -3.85 -4.79 1.40
N VAL A 110 -3.09 -4.85 0.31
CA VAL A 110 -2.92 -3.75 -0.65
C VAL A 110 -3.03 -4.21 -2.10
N LYS A 111 -3.45 -3.26 -2.94
CA LYS A 111 -3.36 -3.35 -4.39
C LYS A 111 -2.53 -2.18 -4.91
N ILE A 112 -1.54 -2.48 -5.73
CA ILE A 112 -0.57 -1.54 -6.27
C ILE A 112 -0.58 -1.71 -7.78
N LEU A 113 -0.73 -0.61 -8.51
CA LEU A 113 -0.76 -0.61 -9.97
C LEU A 113 0.21 0.46 -10.48
N VAL A 114 0.92 0.13 -11.56
CA VAL A 114 1.70 1.11 -12.33
C VAL A 114 0.88 1.49 -13.55
N ARG A 115 0.33 2.71 -13.55
CA ARG A 115 -0.64 3.16 -14.57
C ARG A 115 -0.13 2.95 -16.00
N GLU A 116 1.10 3.36 -16.26
CA GLU A 116 1.72 3.23 -17.59
C GLU A 116 1.80 1.78 -18.08
N LEU A 117 2.02 0.81 -17.16
CA LEU A 117 2.06 -0.61 -17.51
C LEU A 117 0.65 -1.21 -17.68
N GLU A 118 -0.33 -0.72 -16.92
CA GLU A 118 -1.73 -1.12 -17.05
C GLU A 118 -2.30 -0.65 -18.40
N GLU A 119 -2.04 0.61 -18.77
CA GLU A 119 -2.47 1.21 -20.04
C GLU A 119 -1.83 0.50 -21.24
N ALA A 120 -0.53 0.21 -21.18
CA ALA A 120 0.17 -0.52 -22.23
C ALA A 120 -0.39 -1.94 -22.43
N ALA A 121 -0.76 -2.63 -21.34
CA ALA A 121 -1.38 -3.95 -21.41
C ALA A 121 -2.80 -3.89 -22.01
N GLN A 122 -3.58 -2.84 -21.71
CA GLN A 122 -4.91 -2.64 -22.28
C GLN A 122 -4.85 -2.35 -23.78
N VAL A 123 -3.93 -1.48 -24.24
CA VAL A 123 -3.75 -1.15 -25.66
C VAL A 123 -3.35 -2.40 -26.46
N SER A 124 -2.41 -3.19 -25.94
CA SER A 124 -1.99 -4.45 -26.58
C SER A 124 -3.13 -5.46 -26.71
N ALA A 125 -4.04 -5.52 -25.73
CA ALA A 125 -5.19 -6.41 -25.77
C ALA A 125 -6.23 -5.98 -26.81
N SER A 126 -6.46 -4.66 -26.97
CA SER A 126 -7.39 -4.14 -27.98
C SER A 126 -6.86 -4.30 -29.41
N GLU A 127 -5.56 -4.12 -29.65
CA GLU A 127 -4.96 -4.32 -30.98
C GLU A 127 -5.01 -5.81 -31.40
N ALA A 128 -4.86 -6.73 -30.45
CA ALA A 128 -4.95 -8.17 -30.74
C ALA A 128 -6.37 -8.60 -31.13
N THR A 129 -7.41 -8.01 -30.54
CA THR A 129 -8.81 -8.30 -30.91
C THR A 129 -9.19 -7.72 -32.28
N GLU A 130 -8.69 -6.54 -32.63
CA GLU A 130 -9.00 -5.90 -33.92
C GLU A 130 -8.30 -6.61 -35.10
N ALA A 131 -7.11 -7.19 -34.87
CA ALA A 131 -6.40 -7.98 -35.87
C ALA A 131 -7.10 -9.31 -36.19
N GLU A 132 -7.71 -9.95 -35.20
CA GLU A 132 -8.41 -11.23 -35.40
C GLU A 132 -9.78 -11.06 -36.09
N GLU A 133 -10.47 -9.93 -35.89
CA GLU A 133 -11.71 -9.61 -36.62
C GLU A 133 -11.47 -9.13 -38.05
N ALA A 134 -10.28 -8.62 -38.39
CA ALA A 134 -9.94 -8.19 -39.75
C ALA A 134 -9.54 -9.35 -40.69
N GLU A 135 -9.19 -10.52 -40.14
CA GLU A 135 -8.88 -11.75 -40.89
C GLU A 135 -10.07 -12.73 -41.05
N ALA A 136 -11.23 -12.41 -40.46
CA ALA A 136 -12.48 -13.20 -40.55
C ALA A 136 -13.47 -12.64 -41.58
#